data_AF-A0A501PRJ1-F1
#
_entry.id   AF-A0A501PRJ1-F1
#
_cell.length_a   1.000
_cell.length_b   1.000
_cell.length_c   1.000
_cell.angle_alpha   90.00
_cell.angle_beta   90.00
_cell.angle_gamma   90.00
#
_symmetry.space_group_name_H-M   'P 1'
#
loop_
_entity.id
_entity.type
_entity.pdbx_description
1 polymer ?
#
loop_
_entity_poly.entity_id
_entity_poly.type
_entity_poly.pdbx_seq_one_letter_code
_entity_poly.pdbx_strand_id
1 'polypeptide(L)'
;MTGYISSLDDRFLTFERAAKLMALERPDLKKKHALDSFKHALFAGDFESSKSLIESDDIDLNHLRILYPQPRAEISEEDFVPTARPFKYYGVGRWHIALILYYQEGLPEPLQDWENFLGPDSNPFQRPAMYRHLSNIPLKSYPKAGQKILGEICISKAKLRDWMLYQKFTLPSFLELRQIITPVKITAPSDLAFICTEAEPSPGKGRPRNPRWDYIQHLVNKIADSNPDMLHKNIAYEAHKLARQNYANEDLPSEKTILRRLNKLLK
;
A
#
# COMPACT_ATOMS: atom_id res chain seq x y z
N MET A 1 -12.65 5.69 -7.25
CA MET A 1 -12.88 4.38 -6.60
C MET A 1 -12.58 4.53 -5.12
N THR A 2 -13.53 4.12 -4.28
CA THR A 2 -13.37 4.06 -2.82
C THR A 2 -12.70 2.73 -2.48
N GLY A 3 -11.49 2.78 -1.91
CA GLY A 3 -10.84 1.55 -1.43
C GLY A 3 -10.62 1.65 0.06
N TYR A 4 -11.07 0.64 0.79
CA TYR A 4 -10.90 0.56 2.23
C TYR A 4 -9.46 0.16 2.55
N ILE A 5 -8.63 1.12 2.98
CA ILE A 5 -7.36 0.77 3.64
C ILE A 5 -7.69 0.50 5.10
N SER A 6 -7.69 -0.77 5.47
CA SER A 6 -7.71 -1.15 6.88
C SER A 6 -6.50 -0.54 7.59
N SER A 7 -6.64 -0.13 8.85
CA SER A 7 -5.49 0.26 9.69
C SER A 7 -4.47 -0.86 9.88
N LEU A 8 -4.81 -2.09 9.49
CA LEU A 8 -3.98 -3.30 9.49
C LEU A 8 -3.45 -3.69 8.10
N ASP A 9 -3.75 -2.91 7.05
CA ASP A 9 -3.26 -3.22 5.69
C ASP A 9 -1.78 -2.88 5.57
N ASP A 10 -0.92 -3.89 5.76
CA ASP A 10 0.53 -3.77 5.65
C ASP A 10 1.03 -3.48 4.23
N ARG A 11 0.13 -3.43 3.22
CA ARG A 11 0.50 -3.05 1.86
C ARG A 11 0.68 -1.55 1.69
N PHE A 12 0.17 -0.72 2.60
CA PHE A 12 0.25 0.74 2.52
C PHE A 12 1.08 1.34 3.64
N LEU A 13 1.71 2.47 3.35
CA LEU A 13 2.44 3.29 4.32
C LEU A 13 2.11 4.76 4.10
N THR A 14 1.98 5.52 5.17
CA THR A 14 2.00 6.98 5.06
C THR A 14 3.41 7.45 4.69
N PHE A 15 3.52 8.59 3.99
CA PHE A 15 4.81 9.22 3.69
C PHE A 15 5.62 9.48 4.97
N GLU A 16 4.95 9.89 6.05
CA GLU A 16 5.61 10.09 7.33
C GLU A 16 6.20 8.78 7.89
N ARG A 17 5.46 7.68 7.81
CA ARG A 17 5.93 6.37 8.27
C ARG A 17 7.06 5.84 7.41
N ALA A 18 6.93 5.93 6.08
CA ALA A 18 7.97 5.55 5.14
C ALA A 18 9.27 6.34 5.39
N ALA A 19 9.17 7.66 5.58
CA ALA A 19 10.32 8.52 5.84
C ALA A 19 11.00 8.17 7.18
N LYS A 20 10.22 7.80 8.19
CA LYS A 20 10.74 7.32 9.48
C LYS A 20 11.48 5.99 9.33
N LEU A 21 10.91 5.03 8.60
CA LEU A 21 11.54 3.72 8.38
C LEU A 21 12.84 3.86 7.57
N MET A 22 12.84 4.69 6.53
CA MET A 22 14.06 4.98 5.76
C MET A 22 15.15 5.60 6.64
N ALA A 23 14.81 6.57 7.50
CA ALA A 23 15.78 7.19 8.40
C ALA A 23 16.32 6.25 9.49
N LEU A 24 15.60 5.17 9.81
CA LEU A 24 16.07 4.14 10.76
C LEU A 24 17.09 3.20 10.10
N GLU A 25 16.87 2.84 8.84
CA GLU A 25 17.77 1.93 8.10
C GLU A 25 18.95 2.65 7.44
N ARG A 26 18.85 3.97 7.25
CA ARG A 26 19.89 4.82 6.65
C ARG A 26 20.29 5.95 7.59
N PRO A 27 21.36 5.79 8.40
CA PRO A 27 21.81 6.79 9.37
C PRO A 27 22.18 8.15 8.75
N ASP A 28 22.55 8.16 7.47
CA ASP A 28 22.88 9.35 6.68
C ASP A 28 21.63 10.18 6.29
N LEU A 29 20.45 9.56 6.29
CA LEU A 29 19.22 10.18 5.79
C LEU A 29 18.33 10.65 6.94
N LYS A 30 18.17 11.97 7.08
CA LYS A 30 17.20 12.51 8.05
C LYS A 30 15.76 12.33 7.54
N LYS A 31 14.84 11.98 8.45
CA LYS A 31 13.38 11.86 8.17
C LYS A 31 12.83 13.02 7.33
N LYS A 32 13.20 14.27 7.66
CA LYS A 32 12.72 15.46 6.95
C LYS A 32 13.17 15.50 5.48
N HIS A 33 14.39 15.01 5.18
CA HIS A 33 14.89 14.95 3.81
C HIS A 33 14.15 13.87 3.02
N ALA A 34 13.91 12.69 3.60
CA ALA A 34 13.12 11.64 2.97
C ALA A 34 11.69 12.13 2.64
N LEU A 35 11.03 12.81 3.59
CA LEU A 35 9.69 13.36 3.37
C LEU A 35 9.68 14.47 2.31
N ASP A 36 10.72 15.30 2.25
CA ASP A 36 10.88 16.31 1.20
C ASP A 36 11.04 15.67 -0.19
N SER A 37 11.80 14.56 -0.29
CA SER A 37 11.91 13.77 -1.52
C SER A 37 10.57 13.18 -1.96
N PHE A 38 9.76 12.66 -1.03
CA PHE A 38 8.41 12.16 -1.36
C PHE A 38 7.48 13.26 -1.84
N LYS A 39 7.49 14.43 -1.19
CA LYS A 39 6.73 15.60 -1.66
C LYS A 39 7.19 16.05 -3.04
N HIS A 40 8.50 16.05 -3.30
CA HIS A 40 9.03 16.37 -4.62
C HIS A 40 8.52 15.38 -5.68
N ALA A 41 8.70 14.08 -5.44
CA ALA A 41 8.26 13.00 -6.33
C ALA A 41 6.74 13.04 -6.58
N LEU A 42 5.97 13.33 -5.53
CA LEU A 42 4.54 13.56 -5.62
C LEU A 42 4.25 14.63 -6.66
N PHE A 43 4.74 15.86 -6.50
CA PHE A 43 4.38 16.96 -7.40
C PHE A 43 5.09 16.90 -8.76
N ALA A 44 6.25 16.24 -8.86
CA ALA A 44 6.88 15.91 -10.14
C ALA A 44 6.03 14.94 -10.97
N GLY A 45 5.17 14.14 -10.32
CA GLY A 45 4.29 13.17 -10.99
C GLY A 45 4.92 11.79 -11.12
N ASP A 46 6.00 11.53 -10.38
CA ASP A 46 6.69 10.24 -10.40
C ASP A 46 5.77 9.10 -9.94
N PHE A 47 4.81 9.42 -9.07
CA PHE A 47 3.78 8.49 -8.63
C PHE A 47 2.55 8.47 -9.56
N GLU A 48 2.55 9.09 -10.73
CA GLU A 48 1.41 9.00 -11.67
C GLU A 48 1.75 8.17 -12.91
N SER A 49 3.03 7.97 -13.20
CA SER A 49 3.44 7.13 -14.32
C SER A 49 3.21 5.66 -13.99
N SER A 50 2.28 5.02 -14.71
CA SER A 50 2.01 3.57 -14.69
C SER A 50 3.13 2.75 -15.34
N LYS A 51 4.39 3.09 -15.07
CA LYS A 51 5.55 2.25 -15.42
C LYS A 51 5.75 1.16 -14.37
N SER A 52 4.65 0.59 -13.87
CA SER A 52 4.73 -0.57 -13.02
C SER A 52 5.46 -1.65 -13.81
N LEU A 53 6.57 -2.15 -13.30
CA LEU A 53 7.31 -3.26 -13.92
C LEU A 53 6.52 -4.57 -13.84
N ILE A 54 5.42 -4.58 -13.09
CA ILE A 54 4.55 -5.72 -12.85
C ILE A 54 3.11 -5.22 -13.04
N GLU A 55 2.43 -5.66 -14.09
CA GLU A 55 0.99 -5.44 -14.24
C GLU A 55 0.28 -6.12 -13.06
N SER A 56 -0.02 -5.36 -12.01
CA SER A 56 -0.90 -5.84 -10.95
C SER A 56 -2.32 -5.47 -11.34
N ASP A 57 -3.17 -6.47 -11.52
CA ASP A 57 -4.62 -6.32 -11.75
C ASP A 57 -5.34 -5.59 -10.59
N ASP A 58 -4.65 -5.33 -9.49
CA ASP A 58 -5.15 -4.57 -8.34
C ASP A 58 -5.06 -3.05 -8.61
N ILE A 59 -6.05 -2.54 -9.34
CA ILE A 59 -6.28 -1.10 -9.63
C ILE A 59 -6.14 -0.23 -8.37
N ASP A 60 -6.42 -0.81 -7.19
CA ASP A 60 -6.42 -0.12 -5.91
C ASP A 60 -5.01 0.26 -5.39
N LEU A 61 -3.96 -0.43 -5.84
CA LEU A 61 -2.57 -0.17 -5.43
C LEU A 61 -1.89 0.97 -6.22
N ASN A 62 -2.51 1.39 -7.32
CA ASN A 62 -1.94 2.34 -8.28
C ASN A 62 -2.21 3.81 -7.93
N HIS A 63 -2.92 4.11 -6.85
CA HIS A 63 -3.22 5.48 -6.45
C HIS A 63 -2.55 5.85 -5.13
N LEU A 64 -2.12 7.12 -5.02
CA LEU A 64 -1.90 7.71 -3.71
C LEU A 64 -3.25 7.84 -3.01
N ARG A 65 -3.26 7.80 -1.69
CA ARG A 65 -4.49 7.85 -0.91
C ARG A 65 -4.40 8.86 0.21
N ILE A 66 -5.52 9.49 0.54
CA ILE A 66 -5.64 10.35 1.72
C ILE A 66 -6.90 9.99 2.49
N LEU A 67 -6.82 10.06 3.81
CA LEU A 67 -7.98 9.90 4.67
C LEU A 67 -8.80 11.19 4.63
N TYR A 68 -10.05 11.11 4.20
CA TYR A 68 -10.93 12.27 4.08
C TYR A 68 -12.33 11.95 4.64
N PRO A 69 -13.05 12.93 5.22
CA PRO A 69 -14.43 12.73 5.63
C PRO A 69 -15.28 12.30 4.43
N GLN A 70 -16.09 11.26 4.61
CA GLN A 70 -16.98 10.78 3.56
C GLN A 70 -17.99 11.89 3.18
N PRO A 71 -18.14 12.22 1.89
CA PRO A 71 -19.14 13.16 1.43
C PRO A 71 -20.54 12.73 1.86
N ARG A 72 -21.38 13.68 2.27
CA ARG A 72 -22.75 13.38 2.76
C ARG A 72 -23.58 12.59 1.75
N ALA A 73 -23.40 12.85 0.46
CA ALA A 73 -24.08 12.14 -0.62
C ALA A 73 -23.68 10.65 -0.73
N GLU A 74 -22.55 10.25 -0.15
CA GLU A 74 -22.07 8.87 -0.15
C GLU A 74 -22.45 8.12 1.15
N ILE A 75 -22.99 8.79 2.15
CA ILE A 75 -23.34 8.18 3.45
C ILE A 75 -24.72 7.54 3.30
N SER A 76 -24.80 6.22 3.53
CA SER A 76 -26.08 5.52 3.58
C SER A 76 -26.91 6.02 4.77
N GLU A 77 -28.24 5.92 4.71
CA GLU A 77 -29.08 6.30 5.86
C GLU A 77 -28.76 5.49 7.11
N GLU A 78 -28.30 4.24 6.94
CA GLU A 78 -27.91 3.32 8.02
C GLU A 78 -26.59 3.73 8.70
N ASP A 79 -25.65 4.33 7.96
CA ASP A 79 -24.35 4.79 8.46
C ASP A 79 -24.38 6.27 8.92
N PHE A 80 -25.53 6.94 8.79
CA PHE A 80 -25.63 8.36 9.10
C PHE A 80 -25.64 8.60 10.61
N VAL A 81 -24.48 8.97 11.15
CA VAL A 81 -24.35 9.47 12.52
C VAL A 81 -24.33 11.02 12.48
N PRO A 82 -25.32 11.72 13.07
CA PRO A 82 -25.43 13.18 12.99
C PRO A 82 -24.21 13.92 13.55
N THR A 83 -23.50 13.31 14.50
CA THR A 83 -22.39 13.91 15.25
C THR A 83 -21.01 13.48 14.75
N ALA A 84 -20.91 12.45 13.91
CA ALA A 84 -19.63 11.92 13.44
C ALA A 84 -19.73 11.54 11.96
N ARG A 85 -18.83 12.10 11.13
CA ARG A 85 -18.72 11.65 9.74
C ARG A 85 -17.74 10.50 9.65
N PRO A 86 -18.11 9.37 9.03
CA PRO A 86 -17.15 8.33 8.73
C PRO A 86 -16.05 8.89 7.82
N PHE A 87 -14.82 8.43 8.01
CA PHE A 87 -13.68 8.77 7.15
C PHE A 87 -13.37 7.60 6.24
N LYS A 88 -12.99 7.88 4.99
CA LYS A 88 -12.59 6.88 4.01
C LYS A 88 -11.30 7.31 3.31
N TYR A 89 -10.56 6.32 2.81
CA TYR A 89 -9.40 6.58 1.97
C TYR A 89 -9.83 6.75 0.52
N TYR A 90 -9.47 7.89 -0.06
CA TYR A 90 -9.77 8.20 -1.45
C TYR A 90 -8.50 8.18 -2.28
N GLY A 91 -8.57 7.56 -3.46
CA GLY A 91 -7.52 7.66 -4.47
C GLY A 91 -7.38 9.11 -4.94
N VAL A 92 -6.18 9.66 -4.83
CA VAL A 92 -5.86 11.05 -5.15
C VAL A 92 -4.69 11.14 -6.13
N GLY A 93 -4.71 12.19 -6.94
CA GLY A 93 -3.61 12.62 -7.79
C GLY A 93 -3.04 13.95 -7.31
N ARG A 94 -2.00 14.45 -7.97
CA ARG A 94 -1.35 15.73 -7.63
C ARG A 94 -2.32 16.90 -7.51
N TRP A 95 -3.26 17.00 -8.46
CA TRP A 95 -4.29 18.04 -8.47
C TRP A 95 -5.11 18.06 -7.19
N HIS A 96 -5.63 16.89 -6.80
CA HIS A 96 -6.46 16.73 -5.61
C HIS A 96 -5.68 17.09 -4.34
N ILE A 97 -4.42 16.68 -4.25
CA ILE A 97 -3.57 17.00 -3.11
C ILE A 97 -3.28 18.51 -3.05
N ALA A 98 -3.01 19.16 -4.18
CA ALA A 98 -2.83 20.61 -4.23
C ALA A 98 -4.09 21.37 -3.76
N LEU A 99 -5.28 20.93 -4.19
CA LEU A 99 -6.54 21.51 -3.73
C LEU A 99 -6.76 21.31 -2.22
N ILE A 100 -6.49 20.11 -1.69
CA ILE A 100 -6.62 19.84 -0.25
C ILE A 100 -5.67 20.74 0.54
N LEU A 101 -4.43 20.90 0.09
CA LEU A 101 -3.47 21.81 0.72
C LEU A 101 -3.96 23.26 0.66
N TYR A 102 -4.55 23.71 -0.44
CA TYR A 102 -5.07 25.08 -0.55
C TYR A 102 -6.23 25.33 0.41
N TYR A 103 -7.26 24.48 0.39
CA TYR A 103 -8.44 24.65 1.24
C TYR A 103 -8.20 24.43 2.74
N GLN A 104 -7.10 23.75 3.10
CA GLN A 104 -6.71 23.54 4.48
C GLN A 104 -5.55 24.46 4.92
N GLU A 105 -5.30 25.54 4.18
CA GLU A 105 -4.24 26.53 4.48
C GLU A 105 -2.85 25.87 4.67
N GLY A 106 -2.63 24.79 3.93
CA GLY A 106 -1.41 23.98 3.93
C GLY A 106 -0.41 24.38 2.87
N LEU A 107 -0.71 25.34 2.00
CA LEU A 107 0.24 25.86 1.02
C LEU A 107 1.15 26.95 1.62
N PRO A 108 2.38 27.11 1.11
CA PRO A 108 3.27 28.22 1.49
C PRO A 108 2.63 29.57 1.23
N GLU A 109 2.85 30.54 2.12
CA GLU A 109 2.34 31.90 1.94
C GLU A 109 3.08 32.68 0.83
N PRO A 110 2.43 33.70 0.23
CA PRO A 110 1.05 34.12 0.46
C PRO A 110 0.02 33.24 -0.28
N LEU A 111 -1.15 32.99 0.34
CA LEU A 111 -2.19 32.13 -0.25
C LEU A 111 -2.75 32.67 -1.56
N GLN A 112 -2.74 34.00 -1.72
CA GLN A 112 -3.22 34.70 -2.91
C GLN A 112 -2.46 34.31 -4.18
N ASP A 113 -1.17 33.98 -4.06
CA ASP A 113 -0.37 33.54 -5.22
C ASP A 113 -0.89 32.22 -5.81
N TRP A 114 -1.58 31.42 -5.00
CA TRP A 114 -2.16 30.15 -5.40
C TRP A 114 -3.58 30.27 -5.97
N GLU A 115 -4.28 31.39 -5.77
CA GLU A 115 -5.62 31.62 -6.31
C GLU A 115 -5.64 31.52 -7.84
N ASN A 116 -4.59 31.99 -8.51
CA ASN A 116 -4.43 31.89 -9.96
C ASN A 116 -4.43 30.43 -10.45
N PHE A 117 -3.98 29.49 -9.60
CA PHE A 117 -3.85 28.08 -9.95
C PHE A 117 -4.98 27.20 -9.41
N LEU A 118 -5.59 27.58 -8.28
CA LEU A 118 -6.52 26.74 -7.50
C LEU A 118 -7.88 27.40 -7.22
N GLY A 119 -8.05 28.67 -7.57
CA GLY A 119 -9.27 29.44 -7.40
C GLY A 119 -10.37 29.12 -8.43
N PRO A 120 -11.55 29.76 -8.29
CA PRO A 120 -12.70 29.54 -9.16
C PRO A 120 -12.41 29.79 -10.65
N ASP A 121 -11.59 30.81 -10.92
CA ASP A 121 -11.20 31.24 -12.27
C ASP A 121 -9.87 30.62 -12.73
N SER A 122 -9.39 29.57 -12.03
CA SER A 122 -8.11 28.95 -12.33
C SER A 122 -8.06 28.34 -13.73
N ASN A 123 -6.96 28.60 -14.45
CA ASN A 123 -6.75 28.05 -15.78
C ASN A 123 -6.07 26.66 -15.71
N PRO A 124 -6.72 25.56 -16.16
CA PRO A 124 -6.15 24.22 -16.14
C PRO A 124 -4.80 24.10 -16.89
N PHE A 125 -4.56 24.94 -17.90
CA PHE A 125 -3.30 24.95 -18.66
C PHE A 125 -2.10 25.43 -17.84
N GLN A 126 -2.33 26.10 -16.70
CA GLN A 126 -1.27 26.56 -15.79
C GLN A 126 -0.87 25.52 -14.73
N ARG A 127 -1.61 24.41 -14.62
CA ARG A 127 -1.32 23.34 -13.64
C ARG A 127 0.10 22.78 -13.74
N PRO A 128 0.70 22.55 -14.93
CA PRO A 128 2.09 22.09 -15.01
C PRO A 128 3.08 23.05 -14.33
N ALA A 129 2.88 24.36 -14.46
CA ALA A 129 3.72 25.37 -13.82
C ALA A 129 3.55 25.33 -12.29
N MET A 130 2.30 25.20 -11.81
CA MET A 130 2.01 25.02 -10.38
C MET A 130 2.70 23.78 -9.81
N TYR A 131 2.60 22.63 -10.47
CA TYR A 131 3.25 21.39 -10.00
C TYR A 131 4.77 21.53 -9.94
N ARG A 132 5.36 22.17 -10.96
CA ARG A 132 6.80 22.48 -10.96
C ARG A 132 7.17 23.41 -9.81
N HIS A 133 6.32 24.36 -9.45
CA HIS A 133 6.59 25.24 -8.32
C HIS A 133 6.51 24.45 -6.99
N LEU A 134 5.41 23.74 -6.76
CA LEU A 134 5.20 22.91 -5.56
C LEU A 134 6.27 21.84 -5.35
N SER A 135 6.77 21.21 -6.43
CA SER A 135 7.83 20.19 -6.30
C SER A 135 9.13 20.78 -5.78
N ASN A 136 9.44 22.04 -6.14
CA ASN A 136 10.69 22.72 -5.81
C ASN A 136 10.67 23.48 -4.49
N ILE A 137 9.49 23.78 -3.91
CA ILE A 137 9.41 24.42 -2.61
C ILE A 137 9.85 23.42 -1.52
N PRO A 138 10.85 23.73 -0.69
CA PRO A 138 11.26 22.83 0.38
C PRO A 138 10.13 22.56 1.38
N LEU A 139 10.02 21.33 1.88
CA LEU A 139 8.99 20.94 2.86
C LEU A 139 8.94 21.88 4.08
N LYS A 140 10.09 22.41 4.52
CA LYS A 140 10.18 23.34 5.66
C LYS A 140 9.44 24.67 5.45
N SER A 141 9.19 25.05 4.19
CA SER A 141 8.48 26.28 3.82
C SER A 141 6.97 26.10 3.83
N TYR A 142 6.48 24.86 3.92
CA TYR A 142 5.05 24.60 4.10
C TYR A 142 4.65 24.87 5.55
N PRO A 143 3.45 25.42 5.80
CA PRO A 143 2.87 25.49 7.13
C PRO A 143 2.80 24.12 7.80
N LYS A 144 2.68 24.08 9.14
CA LYS A 144 2.56 22.80 9.89
C LYS A 144 1.38 21.96 9.42
N ALA A 145 0.25 22.60 9.07
CA ALA A 145 -0.91 21.93 8.50
C ALA A 145 -0.56 21.22 7.18
N GLY A 146 0.13 21.93 6.26
CA GLY A 146 0.60 21.35 5.01
C GLY A 146 1.58 20.19 5.18
N GLN A 147 2.55 20.34 6.10
CA GLN A 147 3.50 19.26 6.41
C GLN A 147 2.78 18.02 6.96
N LYS A 148 1.75 18.21 7.78
CA LYS A 148 0.92 17.12 8.31
C LYS A 148 0.15 16.42 7.18
N ILE A 149 -0.56 17.18 6.35
CA ILE A 149 -1.30 16.65 5.19
C ILE A 149 -0.38 15.82 4.28
N LEU A 150 0.78 16.38 3.92
CA LEU A 150 1.78 15.68 3.09
C LEU A 150 2.30 14.42 3.77
N GLY A 151 2.48 14.43 5.09
CA GLY A 151 2.92 13.27 5.87
C GLY A 151 1.88 12.15 5.93
N GLU A 152 0.59 12.49 5.91
CA GLU A 152 -0.54 11.56 6.01
C GLU A 152 -0.93 10.91 4.68
N ILE A 153 -0.33 11.32 3.55
CA ILE A 153 -0.54 10.68 2.26
C ILE A 153 -0.05 9.23 2.31
N CYS A 154 -0.95 8.31 1.97
CA CYS A 154 -0.69 6.88 1.87
C CYS A 154 -0.21 6.51 0.46
N ILE A 155 0.78 5.63 0.40
CA ILE A 155 1.31 5.01 -0.81
C ILE A 155 1.43 3.50 -0.59
N SER A 156 1.20 2.70 -1.63
CA SER A 156 1.44 1.27 -1.56
C SER A 156 2.96 0.98 -1.51
N LYS A 157 3.36 -0.05 -0.76
CA LYS A 157 4.76 -0.50 -0.69
C LYS A 157 5.30 -0.87 -2.08
N ALA A 158 4.47 -1.49 -2.92
CA ALA A 158 4.81 -1.82 -4.31
C ALA A 158 5.20 -0.57 -5.11
N LYS A 159 4.35 0.47 -5.06
CA LYS A 159 4.60 1.72 -5.77
C LYS A 159 5.80 2.49 -5.23
N LEU A 160 5.96 2.52 -3.91
CA LEU A 160 7.13 3.14 -3.29
C LEU A 160 8.42 2.41 -3.69
N ARG A 161 8.40 1.07 -3.72
CA ARG A 161 9.51 0.23 -4.18
C ARG A 161 9.87 0.53 -5.64
N ASP A 162 8.89 0.55 -6.53
CA ASP A 162 9.12 0.80 -7.96
C ASP A 162 9.71 2.18 -8.21
N TRP A 163 9.18 3.20 -7.52
CA TRP A 163 9.76 4.54 -7.56
C TRP A 163 11.21 4.56 -7.05
N MET A 164 11.48 3.89 -5.93
CA MET A 164 12.85 3.84 -5.38
C MET A 164 13.83 3.14 -6.33
N LEU A 165 13.42 2.03 -6.95
CA LEU A 165 14.23 1.32 -7.95
C LEU A 165 14.50 2.19 -9.17
N TYR A 166 13.47 2.89 -9.67
CA TYR A 166 13.61 3.82 -10.80
C TYR A 166 14.59 4.96 -10.50
N GLN A 167 14.53 5.51 -9.28
CA GLN A 167 15.46 6.53 -8.79
C GLN A 167 16.82 5.97 -8.37
N LYS A 168 17.06 4.66 -8.55
CA LYS A 168 18.30 3.95 -8.20
C LYS A 168 18.68 4.07 -6.72
N PHE A 169 17.69 4.17 -5.83
CA PHE A 169 17.91 4.10 -4.40
C PHE A 169 18.11 2.64 -3.97
N THR A 170 18.98 2.42 -2.98
CA THR A 170 19.04 1.15 -2.24
C THR A 170 17.68 0.93 -1.56
N LEU A 171 17.09 -0.24 -1.79
CA LEU A 171 15.82 -0.60 -1.19
C LEU A 171 15.99 -0.88 0.31
N PRO A 172 15.19 -0.24 1.18
CA PRO A 172 15.07 -0.62 2.57
C PRO A 172 14.47 -2.02 2.73
N SER A 173 14.82 -2.71 3.81
CA SER A 173 14.35 -4.06 4.13
C SER A 173 12.82 -4.15 4.19
N PHE A 174 12.13 -3.09 4.61
CA PHE A 174 10.67 -3.07 4.67
C PHE A 174 9.99 -3.01 3.28
N LEU A 175 10.75 -2.73 2.21
CA LEU A 175 10.32 -2.77 0.81
C LEU A 175 10.92 -3.94 0.04
N GLU A 176 11.80 -4.72 0.67
CA GLU A 176 12.24 -5.99 0.11
C GLU A 176 11.05 -6.94 0.14
N LEU A 177 10.58 -7.31 -1.06
CA LEU A 177 9.67 -8.43 -1.18
C LEU A 177 10.41 -9.64 -0.61
N ARG A 178 9.94 -10.17 0.54
CA ARG A 178 10.20 -11.57 0.86
C ARG A 178 9.74 -12.33 -0.38
N GLN A 179 10.67 -12.92 -1.10
CA GLN A 179 10.37 -13.68 -2.31
C GLN A 179 9.35 -14.75 -1.94
N ILE A 180 8.08 -14.47 -2.16
CA ILE A 180 7.10 -15.51 -2.39
C ILE A 180 7.53 -16.02 -3.75
N ILE A 181 8.33 -17.09 -3.74
CA ILE A 181 8.60 -17.89 -4.91
C ILE A 181 7.25 -18.49 -5.28
N THR A 182 6.45 -17.75 -6.05
CA THR A 182 5.46 -18.35 -6.93
C THR A 182 6.29 -18.97 -8.05
N PRO A 183 6.37 -20.31 -8.19
CA PRO A 183 6.94 -20.88 -9.38
C PRO A 183 5.98 -20.55 -10.53
N VAL A 184 6.24 -19.44 -11.21
CA VAL A 184 5.78 -19.28 -12.58
C VAL A 184 6.48 -20.40 -13.34
N LYS A 185 5.72 -21.42 -13.72
CA LYS A 185 6.16 -22.37 -14.75
C LYS A 185 6.32 -21.57 -16.04
N ILE A 186 7.48 -20.95 -16.22
CA ILE A 186 7.92 -20.48 -17.53
C ILE A 186 8.40 -21.74 -18.25
N THR A 187 7.52 -22.33 -19.05
CA THR A 187 7.89 -23.32 -20.05
C THR A 187 8.68 -22.63 -21.15
N ALA A 188 10.01 -22.66 -21.06
CA ALA A 188 10.96 -22.61 -22.18
C ALA A 188 12.41 -22.77 -21.67
N PRO A 189 13.34 -23.28 -22.50
CA PRO A 189 14.31 -24.27 -22.07
C PRO A 189 15.71 -23.72 -21.80
N SER A 190 16.40 -24.45 -20.92
CA SER A 190 17.85 -24.58 -20.75
C SER A 190 18.65 -23.35 -20.33
N ASP A 191 19.54 -23.61 -19.38
CA ASP A 191 20.74 -22.85 -19.03
C ASP A 191 20.50 -21.58 -18.21
N LEU A 192 20.45 -21.77 -16.90
CA LEU A 192 21.33 -21.09 -15.94
C LEU A 192 21.06 -21.66 -14.54
N ALA A 193 22.00 -22.46 -14.05
CA ALA A 193 22.01 -22.93 -12.67
C ALA A 193 22.16 -21.73 -11.72
N PHE A 194 21.22 -21.55 -10.78
CA PHE A 194 21.39 -20.63 -9.67
C PHE A 194 21.41 -21.42 -8.36
N ILE A 195 22.51 -21.23 -7.62
CA ILE A 195 22.89 -21.93 -6.40
C ILE A 195 22.02 -21.42 -5.25
N CYS A 196 21.21 -22.31 -4.66
CA CYS A 196 20.54 -22.08 -3.39
C CYS A 196 21.58 -22.06 -2.27
N THR A 197 21.71 -20.93 -1.57
CA THR A 197 22.35 -20.92 -0.24
C THR A 197 21.24 -20.81 0.80
N GLU A 198 21.04 -21.91 1.54
CA GLU A 198 20.13 -21.98 2.68
C GLU A 198 20.67 -21.08 3.79
N ALA A 199 19.91 -20.05 4.17
CA ALA A 199 20.12 -19.31 5.41
C ALA A 199 18.96 -19.63 6.35
N GLU A 200 19.27 -20.34 7.44
CA GLU A 200 18.29 -20.70 8.45
C GLU A 200 17.70 -19.46 9.17
N PRO A 201 16.39 -19.43 9.43
CA PRO A 201 15.77 -18.36 10.20
C PRO A 201 16.01 -18.54 11.71
N SER A 202 16.54 -17.51 12.38
CA SER A 202 16.68 -17.47 13.84
C SER A 202 15.32 -17.52 14.56
N PRO A 203 15.17 -18.23 15.70
CA PRO A 203 13.87 -18.45 16.33
C PRO A 203 13.47 -17.28 17.25
N GLY A 204 12.43 -16.54 16.85
CA GLY A 204 11.70 -15.63 17.74
C GLY A 204 10.77 -16.40 18.68
N LYS A 205 10.68 -15.99 19.96
CA LYS A 205 9.85 -16.64 20.99
C LYS A 205 8.35 -16.53 20.65
N GLY A 206 7.77 -17.67 20.26
CA GLY A 206 6.35 -17.90 20.06
C GLY A 206 6.15 -19.35 19.61
N ARG A 207 4.95 -19.94 19.82
CA ARG A 207 4.66 -21.30 19.32
C ARG A 207 4.92 -21.32 17.81
N PRO A 208 5.72 -22.27 17.28
CA PRO A 208 6.08 -22.28 15.86
C PRO A 208 4.82 -22.15 15.00
N ARG A 209 4.71 -21.05 14.25
CA ARG A 209 3.68 -20.94 13.21
C ARG A 209 4.04 -22.02 12.20
N ASN A 210 3.13 -22.96 11.95
CA ASN A 210 3.35 -23.95 10.90
C ASN A 210 3.71 -23.15 9.62
N PRO A 211 4.89 -23.38 9.03
CA PRO A 211 5.43 -22.55 7.96
C PRO A 211 4.55 -22.59 6.70
N ARG A 212 3.64 -23.56 6.62
CA ARG A 212 2.73 -23.78 5.48
C ARG A 212 1.32 -23.22 5.73
N TRP A 213 1.08 -22.58 6.87
CA TRP A 213 -0.24 -21.99 7.18
C TRP A 213 -0.65 -20.93 6.15
N ASP A 214 0.31 -20.14 5.66
CA ASP A 214 0.03 -19.05 4.73
C ASP A 214 -0.43 -19.59 3.37
N TYR A 215 0.14 -20.71 2.94
CA TYR A 215 -0.28 -21.45 1.75
C TYR A 215 -1.69 -22.04 1.91
N ILE A 216 -1.99 -22.64 3.06
CA ILE A 216 -3.32 -23.22 3.35
C ILE A 216 -4.39 -22.14 3.43
N GLN A 217 -4.06 -20.98 4.01
CA GLN A 217 -4.95 -19.84 4.07
C GLN A 217 -5.27 -19.31 2.66
N HIS A 218 -4.28 -19.25 1.77
CA HIS A 218 -4.50 -18.91 0.37
C HIS A 218 -5.44 -19.92 -0.34
N LEU A 219 -5.24 -21.22 -0.13
CA LEU A 219 -6.13 -22.25 -0.68
C LEU A 219 -7.56 -22.14 -0.16
N VAL A 220 -7.71 -21.91 1.14
CA VAL A 220 -9.01 -21.71 1.78
C VAL A 220 -9.75 -20.53 1.15
N ASN A 221 -9.10 -19.38 1.00
CA ASN A 221 -9.71 -18.19 0.40
C ASN A 221 -10.10 -18.45 -1.05
N LYS A 222 -9.19 -19.04 -1.85
CA LYS A 222 -9.48 -19.38 -3.25
C LYS A 222 -10.70 -20.30 -3.40
N ILE A 223 -10.83 -21.31 -2.54
CA ILE A 223 -11.96 -22.27 -2.58
C ILE A 223 -13.26 -21.59 -2.13
N ALA A 224 -13.21 -20.76 -1.09
CA ALA A 224 -14.35 -20.00 -0.60
C ALA A 224 -14.86 -18.99 -1.63
N ASP A 225 -13.95 -18.24 -2.27
CA ASP A 225 -14.28 -17.25 -3.30
C ASP A 225 -14.87 -17.91 -4.56
N SER A 226 -14.40 -19.12 -4.89
CA SER A 226 -14.90 -19.88 -6.05
C SER A 226 -16.22 -20.60 -5.76
N ASN A 227 -16.57 -20.83 -4.48
CA ASN A 227 -17.76 -21.56 -4.06
C ASN A 227 -18.30 -20.98 -2.74
N PRO A 228 -18.98 -19.82 -2.77
CA PRO A 228 -19.40 -19.10 -1.55
C PRO A 228 -20.40 -19.87 -0.69
N ASP A 229 -21.20 -20.77 -1.28
CA ASP A 229 -22.18 -21.60 -0.56
C ASP A 229 -21.57 -22.90 0.03
N MET A 230 -20.26 -23.12 -0.16
CA MET A 230 -19.61 -24.35 0.30
C MET A 230 -19.44 -24.34 1.83
N LEU A 231 -19.93 -25.41 2.47
CA LEU A 231 -19.76 -25.58 3.92
C LEU A 231 -18.28 -25.52 4.32
N HIS A 232 -17.95 -24.80 5.38
CA HIS A 232 -16.57 -24.62 5.86
C HIS A 232 -15.80 -25.94 6.08
N LYS A 233 -16.52 -27.01 6.45
CA LYS A 233 -15.94 -28.36 6.57
C LYS A 233 -15.40 -28.88 5.24
N ASN A 234 -16.14 -28.65 4.15
CA ASN A 234 -15.76 -29.07 2.80
C ASN A 234 -14.61 -28.19 2.27
N ILE A 235 -14.61 -26.89 2.60
CA ILE A 235 -13.49 -25.98 2.29
C ILE A 235 -12.21 -26.44 2.99
N ALA A 236 -12.29 -26.78 4.29
CA ALA A 236 -11.14 -27.28 5.06
C ALA A 236 -10.58 -28.59 4.48
N TYR A 237 -11.48 -29.51 4.09
CA TYR A 237 -11.11 -30.79 3.48
C TYR A 237 -10.41 -30.60 2.13
N GLU A 238 -10.96 -29.79 1.23
CA GLU A 238 -10.37 -29.54 -0.09
C GLU A 238 -9.05 -28.76 0.02
N ALA A 239 -8.96 -27.77 0.91
CA ALA A 239 -7.70 -27.07 1.17
C ALA A 239 -6.60 -28.03 1.69
N HIS A 240 -6.96 -28.95 2.59
CA HIS A 240 -6.04 -29.95 3.11
C HIS A 240 -5.63 -30.97 2.04
N LYS A 241 -6.56 -31.41 1.20
CA LYS A 241 -6.31 -32.33 0.07
C LYS A 241 -5.39 -31.71 -0.97
N LEU A 242 -5.60 -30.45 -1.35
CA LEU A 242 -4.72 -29.72 -2.27
C LEU A 242 -3.36 -29.43 -1.64
N ALA A 243 -3.29 -29.20 -0.34
CA ALA A 243 -2.02 -29.01 0.35
C ALA A 243 -1.19 -30.31 0.40
N ARG A 244 -1.83 -31.47 0.58
CA ARG A 244 -1.16 -32.79 0.54
C ARG A 244 -0.53 -33.13 -0.81
N GLN A 245 -1.00 -32.54 -1.91
CA GLN A 245 -0.38 -32.73 -3.22
C GLN A 245 0.97 -32.03 -3.34
N ASN A 246 1.22 -31.01 -2.50
CA ASN A 246 2.38 -30.14 -2.60
C ASN A 246 3.33 -30.25 -1.39
N TYR A 247 2.91 -30.91 -0.31
CA TYR A 247 3.67 -31.01 0.94
C TYR A 247 3.49 -32.37 1.61
N ALA A 248 4.52 -32.81 2.33
CA ALA A 248 4.47 -34.00 3.17
C ALA A 248 3.46 -33.82 4.33
N ASN A 249 2.83 -34.92 4.76
CA ASN A 249 1.82 -34.89 5.81
C ASN A 249 2.31 -34.33 7.15
N GLU A 250 3.61 -34.46 7.44
CA GLU A 250 4.24 -34.02 8.69
C GLU A 250 4.33 -32.48 8.78
N ASP A 251 4.39 -31.81 7.62
CA ASP A 251 4.47 -30.35 7.52
C ASP A 251 3.09 -29.68 7.47
N LEU A 252 2.00 -30.46 7.40
CA LEU A 252 0.65 -29.94 7.23
C LEU A 252 -0.13 -29.96 8.56
N PRO A 253 -0.80 -28.85 8.91
CA PRO A 253 -1.75 -28.86 10.01
C PRO A 253 -2.94 -29.74 9.62
N SER A 254 -3.46 -30.49 10.60
CA SER A 254 -4.60 -31.37 10.39
C SER A 254 -5.83 -30.61 9.89
N GLU A 255 -6.69 -31.28 9.11
CA GLU A 255 -7.97 -30.74 8.64
C GLU A 255 -8.80 -30.08 9.77
N LYS A 256 -8.84 -30.69 10.96
CA LYS A 256 -9.52 -30.12 12.15
C LYS A 256 -8.89 -28.79 12.60
N THR A 257 -7.58 -28.63 12.45
CA THR A 257 -6.86 -27.38 12.76
C THR A 257 -7.18 -26.29 11.74
N ILE A 258 -7.29 -26.67 10.47
CA ILE A 258 -7.69 -25.79 9.37
C ILE A 258 -9.12 -25.31 9.60
N LEU A 259 -10.07 -26.23 9.86
CA LEU A 259 -11.47 -25.94 10.14
C LEU A 259 -11.66 -25.01 11.36
N ARG A 260 -10.93 -25.26 12.46
CA ARG A 260 -11.01 -24.41 13.66
C ARG A 260 -10.55 -22.98 13.39
N ARG A 261 -9.56 -22.79 12.52
CA ARG A 261 -9.07 -21.47 12.13
C ARG A 261 -9.99 -20.81 11.11
N LEU A 262 -10.54 -21.57 10.16
CA LEU A 262 -11.60 -21.14 9.23
C LEU A 262 -12.78 -20.48 9.95
N ASN A 263 -13.31 -21.13 11.00
CA ASN A 263 -14.42 -20.59 11.80
C ASN A 263 -14.07 -19.30 12.58
N LYS A 264 -12.78 -18.94 12.67
CA LYS A 264 -12.33 -17.64 13.21
C LYS A 264 -12.05 -16.60 12.13
N LEU A 265 -11.88 -17.02 10.87
CA LEU A 265 -11.52 -16.20 9.72
C LEU A 265 -12.75 -15.75 8.92
N LEU A 266 -13.80 -16.58 8.86
CA LEU A 266 -15.03 -16.35 8.10
C LEU A 266 -16.22 -15.99 9.02
N LYS A 267 -15.98 -15.25 10.09
CA LYS A 267 -17.00 -14.80 11.04
C LYS A 267 -17.41 -13.36 10.75
#